data_AF-X6NLS1-F1
#
_entry.id   AF-X6NLS1-F1
#
_cell.length_a   1.000
_cell.length_b   1.000
_cell.length_c   1.000
_cell.angle_alpha   90.00
_cell.angle_beta   90.00
_cell.angle_gamma   90.00
#
_symmetry.space_group_name_H-M   'P 1'
#
loop_
_entity.id
_entity.type
_entity.pdbx_description
1 polymer ?
#
loop_
_entity_poly.entity_id
_entity_poly.type
_entity_poly.pdbx_seq_one_letter_code
_entity_poly.pdbx_strand_id
1 'polypeptide(L)'
;MVIFLQQKPSTMIKKFVGLSSNDGNTALVPPLWAFGPWNEFGGEFNDSNGSALIEIQRYISMDIPVSVHLGNLHFFPLGDEVGHEEYYEQLNQQINALGVQVLAYFNSMIDVNYTSDYKYALNHSYFVVNPTRNGSNGQYDPYLFQYKGAGPNPFYCGVLDLTEASAYEWFQQQMAKSVKMGFRGFMYDYGEYIDPKAFFQGNGKYGKEMHNRYPVVYQQCAHDYFISITNQSLVNGVNAPDFIFYARSGYVGKCFFF
;
A
#
# COMPACT_ATOMS: atom_id res chain seq x y z
N MET A 1 23.03 -18.96 12.39
CA MET A 1 22.62 -18.33 13.67
C MET A 1 23.40 -17.03 13.81
N VAL A 2 22.72 -15.91 14.07
CA VAL A 2 23.36 -14.60 14.33
C VAL A 2 23.09 -14.23 15.79
N ILE A 3 24.11 -13.83 16.54
CA ILE A 3 24.00 -13.46 17.96
C ILE A 3 24.47 -12.00 18.14
N PHE A 4 23.67 -11.18 18.81
CA PHE A 4 24.02 -9.80 19.16
C PHE A 4 24.38 -9.70 20.64
N LEU A 5 25.65 -9.48 20.98
CA LEU A 5 26.11 -9.33 22.36
C LEU A 5 26.24 -7.85 22.73
N GLN A 6 25.38 -7.33 23.61
CA GLN A 6 25.44 -5.96 24.13
C GLN A 6 24.83 -5.87 25.54
N GLN A 7 25.38 -4.99 26.38
CA GLN A 7 24.83 -4.73 27.73
C GLN A 7 23.60 -3.81 27.71
N LYS A 8 23.50 -2.92 26.70
CA LYS A 8 22.39 -1.96 26.56
C LYS A 8 21.41 -2.41 25.48
N PRO A 9 20.11 -2.60 25.79
CA PRO A 9 19.09 -2.98 24.81
C PRO A 9 19.02 -2.02 23.61
N SER A 10 19.14 -0.70 23.81
CA SER A 10 19.10 0.29 22.73
C SER A 10 20.25 0.13 21.72
N THR A 11 21.45 -0.25 22.18
CA THR A 11 22.59 -0.55 21.29
C THR A 11 22.36 -1.86 20.53
N MET A 12 21.72 -2.84 21.16
CA MET A 12 21.36 -4.11 20.51
C MET A 12 20.36 -3.86 19.37
N ILE A 13 19.31 -3.07 19.61
CA ILE A 13 18.31 -2.70 18.60
C ILE A 13 18.98 -1.98 17.43
N LYS A 14 19.84 -0.99 17.69
CA LYS A 14 20.60 -0.30 16.62
C LYS A 14 21.41 -1.25 15.76
N LYS A 15 22.08 -2.24 16.37
CA LYS A 15 22.84 -3.27 15.63
C LYS A 15 21.93 -4.20 14.82
N PHE A 16 20.79 -4.60 15.38
CA PHE A 16 19.81 -5.41 14.67
C PHE A 16 19.26 -4.68 13.45
N VAL A 17 18.82 -3.43 13.62
CA VAL A 17 18.29 -2.59 12.53
C VAL A 17 19.36 -2.32 11.47
N GLY A 18 20.60 -2.05 11.89
CA GLY A 18 21.72 -1.87 10.94
C GLY A 18 22.04 -3.12 10.13
N LEU A 19 21.83 -4.32 10.69
CA LEU A 19 22.00 -5.57 9.95
C LEU A 19 20.82 -5.83 9.01
N SER A 20 19.59 -5.56 9.43
CA SER A 20 18.39 -5.91 8.66
C SER A 20 18.10 -4.94 7.50
N SER A 21 18.61 -3.71 7.56
CA SER A 21 18.39 -2.67 6.55
C SER A 21 19.31 -2.76 5.32
N ASN A 22 20.40 -3.55 5.38
CA ASN A 22 21.46 -3.67 4.36
C ASN A 22 22.23 -2.37 4.00
N ASP A 23 21.70 -1.18 4.32
CA ASP A 23 22.33 0.14 4.09
C ASP A 23 22.64 0.88 5.41
N GLY A 24 22.29 0.30 6.56
CA GLY A 24 22.50 0.89 7.88
C GLY A 24 21.48 1.97 8.25
N ASN A 25 20.49 2.24 7.40
CA ASN A 25 19.47 3.26 7.63
C ASN A 25 18.31 2.71 8.47
N THR A 26 17.77 3.58 9.33
CA THR A 26 16.53 3.30 10.08
C THR A 26 15.31 3.58 9.20
N ALA A 27 14.12 3.25 9.70
CA ALA A 27 12.88 3.80 9.16
C ALA A 27 12.99 5.33 9.04
N LEU A 28 12.41 5.89 7.99
CA LEU A 28 12.33 7.34 7.81
C LEU A 28 11.36 7.92 8.86
N VAL A 29 11.60 9.15 9.26
CA VAL A 29 10.74 9.91 10.15
C VAL A 29 9.54 10.39 9.34
N PRO A 30 8.31 9.99 9.70
CA PRO A 30 7.08 10.38 9.00
C PRO A 30 6.90 11.91 8.95
N PRO A 31 6.10 12.43 8.00
CA PRO A 31 5.75 13.85 8.01
C PRO A 31 4.99 14.24 9.29
N LEU A 32 5.15 15.48 9.75
CA LEU A 32 4.63 15.93 11.06
C LEU A 32 3.11 15.73 11.22
N TRP A 33 2.34 15.91 10.15
CA TRP A 33 0.88 15.72 10.17
C TRP A 33 0.48 14.27 10.47
N ALA A 34 1.34 13.29 10.22
CA ALA A 34 1.07 11.89 10.51
C ALA A 34 1.01 11.60 12.02
N PHE A 35 1.57 12.46 12.87
CA PHE A 35 1.56 12.28 14.33
C PHE A 35 0.32 12.86 15.01
N GLY A 36 -0.55 13.57 14.29
CA GLY A 36 -1.84 14.04 14.81
C GLY A 36 -2.90 12.92 14.85
N PRO A 37 -4.11 13.20 15.36
CA PRO A 37 -5.20 12.22 15.38
C PRO A 37 -5.72 11.90 13.98
N TRP A 38 -5.97 10.61 13.73
CA TRP A 38 -6.51 10.10 12.47
C TRP A 38 -7.96 9.66 12.69
N ASN A 39 -8.83 9.94 11.72
CA ASN A 39 -10.21 9.45 11.76
C ASN A 39 -10.72 9.00 10.39
N GLU A 40 -11.65 8.04 10.39
CA GLU A 40 -12.40 7.63 9.21
C GLU A 40 -13.75 8.36 9.20
N PHE A 41 -13.86 9.43 8.40
CA PHE A 41 -15.09 10.21 8.28
C PHE A 41 -16.03 9.64 7.20
N GLY A 42 -17.32 9.94 7.34
CA GLY A 42 -18.39 9.44 6.48
C GLY A 42 -19.44 8.61 7.24
N GLY A 43 -19.32 8.49 8.56
CA GLY A 43 -20.25 7.74 9.40
C GLY A 43 -20.37 8.25 10.84
N GLU A 44 -19.74 9.37 11.18
CA GLU A 44 -19.71 9.90 12.55
C GLU A 44 -21.02 10.61 12.92
N PHE A 45 -21.67 11.24 11.93
CA PHE A 45 -22.89 12.01 12.15
C PHE A 45 -24.00 11.64 11.18
N ASN A 46 -25.16 11.24 11.72
CA ASN A 46 -26.33 10.87 10.90
C ASN A 46 -26.80 11.99 9.95
N ASP A 47 -26.57 13.25 10.30
CA ASP A 47 -26.97 14.43 9.52
C ASP A 47 -25.94 14.84 8.44
N SER A 48 -24.78 14.17 8.36
CA SER A 48 -23.76 14.44 7.33
C SER A 48 -24.10 13.81 5.98
N ASN A 49 -25.09 12.90 5.94
CA ASN A 49 -25.39 12.04 4.79
C ASN A 49 -24.14 11.32 4.24
N GLY A 50 -23.19 10.99 5.12
CA GLY A 50 -21.93 10.33 4.75
C GLY A 50 -20.87 11.24 4.13
N SER A 51 -21.04 12.57 4.19
CA SER A 51 -20.06 13.51 3.65
C SER A 51 -18.89 13.72 4.61
N ALA A 52 -17.73 13.13 4.30
CA ALA A 52 -16.50 13.32 5.06
C ALA A 52 -16.13 14.81 5.24
N LEU A 53 -16.34 15.64 4.21
CA LEU A 53 -16.05 17.07 4.29
C LEU A 53 -16.90 17.80 5.34
N ILE A 54 -18.19 17.49 5.42
CA ILE A 54 -19.09 18.09 6.42
C ILE A 54 -18.65 17.69 7.82
N GLU A 55 -18.30 16.42 8.03
CA GLU A 55 -17.86 15.93 9.34
C GLU A 55 -16.52 16.56 9.77
N ILE A 56 -15.58 16.71 8.84
CA ILE A 56 -14.29 17.40 9.09
C ILE A 56 -14.52 18.86 9.45
N GLN A 57 -15.34 19.60 8.70
CA GLN A 57 -15.68 20.99 9.02
C GLN A 57 -16.34 21.11 10.40
N ARG A 58 -17.16 20.12 10.77
CA ARG A 58 -17.78 20.05 12.09
C ARG A 58 -16.75 19.82 13.20
N TYR A 59 -15.81 18.88 13.02
CA TYR A 59 -14.70 18.67 13.96
C TYR A 59 -13.90 19.96 14.17
N ILE A 60 -13.55 20.66 13.09
CA ILE A 60 -12.84 21.94 13.15
C ILE A 60 -13.67 22.99 13.91
N SER A 61 -14.98 23.09 13.65
CA SER A 61 -15.86 24.04 14.35
C SER A 61 -16.01 23.77 15.85
N MET A 62 -15.78 22.52 16.26
CA MET A 62 -15.86 22.06 17.65
C MET A 62 -14.50 22.10 18.35
N ASP A 63 -13.44 22.56 17.68
CA ASP A 63 -12.06 22.53 18.18
C ASP A 63 -11.58 21.09 18.53
N ILE A 64 -12.03 20.11 17.74
CA ILE A 64 -11.60 18.72 17.87
C ILE A 64 -10.39 18.50 16.94
N PRO A 65 -9.21 18.13 17.47
CA PRO A 65 -8.01 17.99 16.67
C PRO A 65 -8.11 16.78 15.73
N VAL A 66 -7.78 17.00 14.45
CA VAL A 66 -7.63 15.95 13.44
C VAL A 66 -6.59 16.39 12.41
N SER A 67 -5.76 15.46 11.94
CA SER A 67 -4.75 15.72 10.91
C SER A 67 -4.89 14.81 9.70
N VAL A 68 -5.55 13.67 9.84
CA VAL A 68 -5.70 12.68 8.77
C VAL A 68 -7.14 12.18 8.68
N HIS A 69 -7.66 12.19 7.46
CA HIS A 69 -8.85 11.43 7.08
C HIS A 69 -8.42 10.12 6.42
N LEU A 70 -8.79 9.00 7.04
CA LEU A 70 -8.74 7.68 6.41
C LEU A 70 -9.89 7.60 5.40
N GLY A 71 -9.60 7.87 4.13
CA GLY A 71 -10.57 7.78 3.06
C GLY A 71 -10.91 6.32 2.76
N ASN A 72 -12.16 6.09 2.36
CA ASN A 72 -12.69 4.76 2.06
C ASN A 72 -12.55 4.35 0.58
N LEU A 73 -11.80 5.11 -0.22
CA LEU A 73 -11.62 4.81 -1.65
C LEU A 73 -10.59 3.69 -1.85
N HIS A 74 -11.05 2.53 -2.31
CA HIS A 74 -10.20 1.36 -2.57
C HIS A 74 -9.81 1.29 -4.05
N PHE A 75 -8.57 1.69 -4.35
CA PHE A 75 -8.01 1.51 -5.70
C PHE A 75 -7.89 0.03 -6.04
N PHE A 76 -7.49 -0.78 -5.05
CA PHE A 76 -7.38 -2.23 -5.16
C PHE A 76 -8.11 -2.90 -4.00
N PRO A 77 -8.80 -4.03 -4.23
CA PRO A 77 -8.71 -4.86 -5.44
C PRO A 77 -9.79 -4.57 -6.49
N LEU A 78 -10.70 -3.62 -6.24
CA LEU A 78 -11.96 -3.47 -6.97
C LEU A 78 -11.99 -2.31 -7.98
N GLY A 79 -11.10 -1.33 -7.87
CA GLY A 79 -11.10 -0.17 -8.76
C GLY A 79 -12.21 0.84 -8.47
N ASP A 80 -12.47 1.11 -7.18
CA ASP A 80 -13.58 1.98 -6.76
C ASP A 80 -13.43 3.44 -7.25
N GLU A 81 -12.24 3.84 -7.69
CA GLU A 81 -11.96 5.15 -8.27
C GLU A 81 -12.53 5.35 -9.68
N VAL A 82 -12.77 4.26 -10.42
CA VAL A 82 -13.09 4.33 -11.85
C VAL A 82 -14.42 5.04 -12.09
N GLY A 83 -14.37 6.15 -12.82
CA GLY A 83 -15.54 7.00 -13.10
C GLY A 83 -15.87 8.01 -12.00
N HIS A 84 -15.08 8.06 -10.92
CA HIS A 84 -15.23 8.97 -9.80
C HIS A 84 -14.00 9.87 -9.59
N GLU A 85 -13.09 9.92 -10.56
CA GLU A 85 -11.79 10.57 -10.43
C GLU A 85 -11.92 12.08 -10.14
N GLU A 86 -12.72 12.79 -10.93
CA GLU A 86 -12.95 14.23 -10.77
C GLU A 86 -13.64 14.54 -9.42
N TYR A 87 -14.58 13.71 -8.99
CA TYR A 87 -15.26 13.87 -7.71
C TYR A 87 -14.27 13.80 -6.54
N TYR A 88 -13.43 12.77 -6.51
CA TYR A 88 -12.46 12.60 -5.43
C TYR A 88 -11.32 13.62 -5.50
N GLU A 89 -10.90 14.05 -6.69
CA GLU A 89 -9.92 15.14 -6.83
C GLU A 89 -10.45 16.44 -6.21
N GLN A 90 -11.69 16.82 -6.50
CA GLN A 90 -12.32 18.02 -5.93
C GLN A 90 -12.53 17.88 -4.41
N LEU A 91 -13.03 16.73 -3.94
CA LEU A 91 -13.24 16.46 -2.52
C LEU A 91 -11.92 16.54 -1.74
N ASN A 92 -10.88 15.86 -2.22
CA ASN A 92 -9.57 15.85 -1.57
C ASN A 92 -8.93 17.24 -1.59
N GLN A 93 -9.11 18.03 -2.66
CA GLN A 93 -8.65 19.42 -2.68
C GLN A 93 -9.30 20.25 -1.57
N GLN A 94 -10.61 20.09 -1.35
CA GLN A 94 -11.34 20.81 -0.30
C GLN A 94 -10.91 20.37 1.10
N ILE A 95 -10.74 19.06 1.33
CA ILE A 95 -10.29 18.53 2.63
C ILE A 95 -8.84 18.95 2.93
N ASN A 96 -7.94 18.82 1.96
CA ASN A 96 -6.54 19.24 2.10
C ASN A 96 -6.42 20.74 2.38
N ALA A 97 -7.30 21.58 1.81
CA ALA A 97 -7.34 23.02 2.09
C ALA A 97 -7.71 23.36 3.54
N LEU A 98 -8.34 22.44 4.27
CA LEU A 98 -8.62 22.55 5.71
C LEU A 98 -7.43 22.08 6.58
N GLY A 99 -6.32 21.66 5.97
CA GLY A 99 -5.13 21.16 6.69
C GLY A 99 -5.20 19.68 7.07
N VAL A 100 -6.23 18.95 6.65
CA VAL A 100 -6.40 17.51 6.91
C VAL A 100 -5.93 16.72 5.69
N GLN A 101 -5.00 15.78 5.86
CA GLN A 101 -4.50 14.96 4.76
C GLN A 101 -5.41 13.76 4.53
N VAL A 102 -5.67 13.40 3.27
CA VAL A 102 -6.52 12.25 2.92
C VAL A 102 -5.68 11.05 2.49
N LEU A 103 -5.97 9.88 3.06
CA LEU A 103 -5.36 8.60 2.66
C LEU A 103 -6.35 7.74 1.86
N ALA A 104 -5.85 7.00 0.87
CA ALA A 104 -6.62 6.01 0.12
C ALA A 104 -6.43 4.58 0.69
N TYR A 105 -6.96 3.57 0.01
CA TYR A 105 -6.69 2.16 0.29
C TYR A 105 -6.09 1.44 -0.91
N PHE A 106 -5.06 0.64 -0.66
CA PHE A 106 -4.40 -0.23 -1.62
C PHE A 106 -4.14 -1.63 -1.01
N ASN A 107 -4.27 -2.66 -1.83
CA ASN A 107 -3.65 -3.96 -1.61
C ASN A 107 -2.97 -4.43 -2.92
N SER A 108 -2.21 -5.54 -2.91
CA SER A 108 -1.57 -6.09 -4.13
C SER A 108 -2.39 -7.15 -4.85
N MET A 109 -3.69 -7.18 -4.61
CA MET A 109 -4.63 -8.13 -5.21
C MET A 109 -5.49 -7.42 -6.26
N ILE A 110 -5.90 -8.12 -7.31
CA ILE A 110 -6.82 -7.58 -8.32
C ILE A 110 -7.98 -8.55 -8.48
N ASP A 111 -9.21 -8.06 -8.30
CA ASP A 111 -10.42 -8.82 -8.59
C ASP A 111 -10.51 -9.11 -10.10
N VAL A 112 -10.89 -10.33 -10.46
CA VAL A 112 -11.13 -10.74 -11.86
C VAL A 112 -12.16 -9.87 -12.60
N ASN A 113 -13.04 -9.20 -11.87
CA ASN A 113 -14.07 -8.29 -12.36
C ASN A 113 -13.61 -6.83 -12.46
N TYR A 114 -12.46 -6.46 -11.87
CA TYR A 114 -11.82 -5.17 -12.14
C TYR A 114 -11.21 -5.21 -13.55
N THR A 115 -12.11 -5.16 -14.55
CA THR A 115 -11.90 -5.73 -15.88
C THR A 115 -10.77 -5.06 -16.65
N SER A 116 -10.57 -3.74 -16.51
CA SER A 116 -9.50 -3.02 -17.20
C SER A 116 -8.13 -3.47 -16.69
N ASP A 117 -7.93 -3.38 -15.38
CA ASP A 117 -6.62 -3.55 -14.76
C ASP A 117 -6.27 -5.03 -14.62
N TYR A 118 -7.27 -5.88 -14.36
CA TYR A 118 -7.10 -7.33 -14.39
C TYR A 118 -6.67 -7.83 -15.78
N LYS A 119 -7.35 -7.39 -16.86
CA LYS A 119 -6.96 -7.77 -18.24
C LYS A 119 -5.59 -7.21 -18.61
N TYR A 120 -5.28 -5.99 -18.19
CA TYR A 120 -3.96 -5.41 -18.43
C TYR A 120 -2.88 -6.25 -17.75
N ALA A 121 -3.01 -6.52 -16.46
CA ALA A 121 -2.08 -7.35 -15.69
C ALA A 121 -1.96 -8.77 -16.25
N LEU A 122 -3.07 -9.38 -16.68
CA LEU A 122 -3.07 -10.70 -17.31
C LEU A 122 -2.27 -10.71 -18.62
N ASN A 123 -2.54 -9.75 -19.51
CA ASN A 123 -1.90 -9.68 -20.82
C ASN A 123 -0.38 -9.41 -20.74
N HIS A 124 0.08 -8.81 -19.64
CA HIS A 124 1.49 -8.50 -19.41
C HIS A 124 2.19 -9.48 -18.46
N SER A 125 1.53 -10.58 -18.06
CA SER A 125 2.08 -11.60 -17.15
C SER A 125 2.47 -11.07 -15.76
N TYR A 126 1.69 -10.13 -15.21
CA TYR A 126 2.00 -9.47 -13.93
C TYR A 126 1.54 -10.22 -12.68
N PHE A 127 0.85 -11.34 -12.82
CA PHE A 127 0.36 -12.10 -11.67
C PHE A 127 1.38 -13.12 -11.19
N VAL A 128 1.33 -13.40 -9.89
CA VAL A 128 1.78 -14.68 -9.34
C VAL A 128 0.95 -15.79 -9.97
N VAL A 129 1.58 -16.89 -10.36
CA VAL A 129 0.96 -17.93 -11.19
C VAL A 129 0.92 -19.30 -10.54
N ASN A 130 0.09 -20.18 -11.09
CA ASN A 130 0.19 -21.61 -10.80
C ASN A 130 1.55 -22.16 -11.23
N PRO A 131 2.11 -23.18 -10.55
CA PRO A 131 3.43 -23.70 -10.87
C PRO A 131 3.47 -24.53 -12.16
N THR A 132 2.32 -24.87 -12.72
CA THR A 132 2.20 -25.66 -13.96
C THR A 132 1.74 -24.77 -15.11
N ARG A 133 2.40 -24.94 -16.27
CA ARG A 133 2.03 -24.27 -17.52
C ARG A 133 0.86 -25.00 -18.19
N ASN A 134 -0.35 -24.66 -17.77
CA ASN A 134 -1.59 -25.23 -18.32
C ASN A 134 -2.40 -24.21 -19.15
N GLY A 135 -1.92 -22.97 -19.25
CA GLY A 135 -2.59 -21.91 -19.99
C GLY A 135 -2.50 -22.10 -21.50
N SER A 136 -3.30 -21.31 -22.23
CA SER A 136 -3.30 -21.32 -23.69
C SER A 136 -1.86 -21.12 -24.22
N ASN A 137 -1.42 -21.98 -25.14
CA ASN A 137 -0.07 -21.98 -25.71
C ASN A 137 1.08 -22.30 -24.73
N GLY A 138 0.82 -22.97 -23.61
CA GLY A 138 1.86 -23.35 -22.64
C GLY A 138 2.32 -22.19 -21.76
N GLN A 139 1.46 -21.19 -21.58
CA GLN A 139 1.65 -20.09 -20.63
C GLN A 139 1.25 -20.52 -19.21
N TYR A 140 1.64 -19.70 -18.23
CA TYR A 140 1.18 -19.87 -16.86
C TYR A 140 -0.16 -19.16 -16.65
N ASP A 141 -1.09 -19.83 -15.97
CA ASP A 141 -2.34 -19.20 -15.53
C ASP A 141 -2.14 -18.49 -14.18
N PRO A 142 -2.73 -17.30 -13.97
CA PRO A 142 -2.72 -16.64 -12.66
C PRO A 142 -3.15 -17.57 -11.54
N TYR A 143 -2.48 -17.48 -10.40
CA TYR A 143 -2.93 -18.13 -9.18
C TYR A 143 -4.10 -17.33 -8.62
N LEU A 144 -5.31 -17.90 -8.74
CA LEU A 144 -6.54 -17.28 -8.24
C LEU A 144 -6.96 -17.92 -6.92
N PHE A 145 -7.36 -17.08 -5.97
CA PHE A 145 -7.91 -17.53 -4.70
C PHE A 145 -9.20 -16.76 -4.40
N GLN A 146 -10.05 -17.37 -3.58
CA GLN A 146 -11.27 -16.74 -3.11
C GLN A 146 -10.91 -15.78 -1.97
N TYR A 147 -11.18 -14.50 -2.19
CA TYR A 147 -11.00 -13.43 -1.23
C TYR A 147 -12.36 -13.00 -0.69
N LYS A 148 -12.44 -12.78 0.63
CA LYS A 148 -13.63 -12.22 1.29
C LYS A 148 -13.21 -10.96 2.02
N GLY A 149 -13.51 -9.81 1.42
CA GLY A 149 -13.32 -8.50 2.04
C GLY A 149 -14.42 -8.17 3.06
N ALA A 150 -14.61 -6.87 3.31
CA ALA A 150 -15.68 -6.36 4.16
C ALA A 150 -17.08 -6.51 3.51
N GLY A 151 -17.14 -6.70 2.19
CA GLY A 151 -18.37 -6.90 1.43
C GLY A 151 -19.11 -8.21 1.76
N PRO A 152 -20.38 -8.33 1.33
CA PRO A 152 -21.25 -9.45 1.70
C PRO A 152 -20.86 -10.78 1.04
N ASN A 153 -20.23 -10.73 -0.13
CA ASN A 153 -19.92 -11.90 -0.95
C ASN A 153 -18.41 -12.03 -1.19
N PRO A 154 -17.87 -13.26 -1.18
CA PRO A 154 -16.51 -13.50 -1.63
C PRO A 154 -16.38 -13.36 -3.15
N PHE A 155 -15.18 -13.00 -3.60
CA PHE A 155 -14.82 -12.84 -5.01
C PHE A 155 -13.44 -13.45 -5.29
N TYR A 156 -13.02 -13.51 -6.56
CA TYR A 156 -11.74 -14.11 -6.94
C TYR A 156 -10.71 -13.04 -7.25
N CYS A 157 -9.51 -13.19 -6.69
CA CYS A 157 -8.39 -12.29 -6.93
C CYS A 157 -7.16 -13.02 -7.44
N GLY A 158 -6.38 -12.33 -8.27
CA GLY A 158 -4.96 -12.63 -8.50
C GLY A 158 -4.06 -11.73 -7.63
N VAL A 159 -2.88 -12.21 -7.26
CA VAL A 159 -1.85 -11.39 -6.59
C VAL A 159 -0.82 -10.93 -7.61
N LEU A 160 -0.41 -9.67 -7.55
CA LEU A 160 0.68 -9.16 -8.39
C LEU A 160 2.03 -9.80 -8.04
N ASP A 161 2.78 -10.21 -9.06
CA ASP A 161 4.18 -10.61 -8.91
C ASP A 161 5.07 -9.35 -8.93
N LEU A 162 5.21 -8.70 -7.77
CA LEU A 162 6.06 -7.52 -7.62
C LEU A 162 7.56 -7.85 -7.63
N THR A 163 7.95 -9.09 -7.94
CA THR A 163 9.35 -9.43 -8.24
C THR A 163 9.66 -9.26 -9.73
N GLU A 164 8.64 -9.12 -10.57
CA GLU A 164 8.72 -8.75 -11.97
C GLU A 164 8.81 -7.21 -12.07
N ALA A 165 9.89 -6.69 -12.66
CA ALA A 165 10.17 -5.26 -12.69
C ALA A 165 9.07 -4.47 -13.41
N SER A 166 8.51 -5.02 -14.49
CA SER A 166 7.44 -4.37 -15.25
C SER A 166 6.12 -4.31 -14.47
N ALA A 167 5.80 -5.34 -13.67
CA ALA A 167 4.64 -5.32 -12.77
C ALA A 167 4.84 -4.32 -11.62
N TYR A 168 6.07 -4.24 -11.09
CA TYR A 168 6.47 -3.29 -10.06
C TYR A 168 6.25 -1.84 -10.52
N GLU A 169 6.82 -1.47 -11.66
CA GLU A 169 6.66 -0.12 -12.25
C GLU A 169 5.20 0.20 -12.58
N TRP A 170 4.46 -0.75 -13.14
CA TRP A 170 3.05 -0.56 -13.43
C TRP A 170 2.22 -0.31 -12.17
N PHE A 171 2.52 -1.01 -11.07
CA PHE A 171 1.80 -0.82 -9.82
C PHE A 171 2.10 0.56 -9.19
N GLN A 172 3.33 1.06 -9.32
CA GLN A 172 3.66 2.44 -8.95
C GLN A 172 2.89 3.48 -9.78
N GLN A 173 2.60 3.20 -11.05
CA GLN A 173 1.73 4.08 -11.86
C GLN A 173 0.30 4.13 -11.32
N GLN A 174 -0.20 3.07 -10.69
CA GLN A 174 -1.51 3.08 -10.02
C GLN A 174 -1.47 3.97 -8.77
N MET A 175 -0.39 3.90 -7.99
CA MET A 175 -0.16 4.84 -6.87
C MET A 175 -0.03 6.29 -7.38
N ALA A 176 0.49 6.50 -8.59
CA ALA A 176 0.53 7.82 -9.20
C ALA A 176 -0.85 8.38 -9.56
N LYS A 177 -1.83 7.54 -9.87
CA LYS A 177 -3.23 7.98 -10.02
C LYS A 177 -3.76 8.54 -8.70
N SER A 178 -3.55 7.83 -7.58
CA SER A 178 -4.02 8.30 -6.27
C SER A 178 -3.37 9.60 -5.83
N VAL A 179 -2.05 9.75 -6.02
CA VAL A 179 -1.36 11.01 -5.69
C VAL A 179 -1.88 12.19 -6.53
N LYS A 180 -2.18 11.98 -7.83
CA LYS A 180 -2.78 13.00 -8.69
C LYS A 180 -4.16 13.43 -8.21
N MET A 181 -4.94 12.50 -7.68
CA MET A 181 -6.26 12.77 -7.08
C MET A 181 -6.18 13.43 -5.69
N GLY A 182 -4.99 13.83 -5.24
CA GLY A 182 -4.81 14.59 -3.99
C GLY A 182 -4.67 13.74 -2.73
N PHE A 183 -4.56 12.41 -2.85
CA PHE A 183 -4.23 11.56 -1.70
C PHE A 183 -2.77 11.75 -1.28
N ARG A 184 -2.53 11.69 0.03
CA ARG A 184 -1.21 11.86 0.67
C ARG A 184 -0.63 10.56 1.21
N GLY A 185 -1.18 9.46 0.73
CA GLY A 185 -0.79 8.15 1.18
C GLY A 185 -1.93 7.16 1.12
N PHE A 186 -1.72 6.00 1.73
CA PHE A 186 -2.73 4.96 1.75
C PHE A 186 -2.52 3.97 2.89
N MET A 187 -3.62 3.32 3.27
CA MET A 187 -3.55 2.00 3.89
C MET A 187 -3.00 1.03 2.85
N TYR A 188 -1.85 0.44 3.13
CA TYR A 188 -1.20 -0.53 2.24
C TYR A 188 -1.38 -1.93 2.81
N ASP A 189 -2.59 -2.44 2.64
CA ASP A 189 -3.08 -3.60 3.38
C ASP A 189 -2.62 -4.93 2.76
N TYR A 190 -2.77 -6.00 3.54
CA TYR A 190 -2.41 -7.38 3.20
C TYR A 190 -0.93 -7.57 2.84
N GLY A 191 -0.61 -8.60 2.06
CA GLY A 191 0.74 -9.12 1.78
C GLY A 191 0.97 -10.55 2.27
N GLU A 192 0.08 -11.08 3.12
CA GLU A 192 0.25 -12.38 3.79
C GLU A 192 -0.40 -13.58 3.05
N TYR A 193 -1.06 -13.37 1.90
CA TYR A 193 -1.89 -14.39 1.22
C TYR A 193 -1.17 -15.19 0.13
N ILE A 194 0.16 -15.24 0.16
CA ILE A 194 0.93 -16.00 -0.82
C ILE A 194 0.79 -17.50 -0.55
N ASP A 195 0.19 -18.25 -1.48
CA ASP A 195 0.11 -19.70 -1.36
C ASP A 195 1.50 -20.35 -1.51
N PRO A 196 1.92 -21.27 -0.62
CA PRO A 196 3.23 -21.93 -0.71
C PRO A 196 3.54 -22.64 -2.04
N LYS A 197 2.52 -23.02 -2.82
CA LYS A 197 2.63 -23.72 -4.10
C LYS A 197 2.66 -22.79 -5.31
N ALA A 198 2.28 -21.52 -5.13
CA ALA A 198 2.29 -20.54 -6.21
C ALA A 198 3.73 -20.27 -6.70
N PHE A 199 3.87 -19.68 -7.88
CA PHE A 199 5.16 -19.44 -8.52
C PHE A 199 5.30 -17.97 -8.92
N PHE A 200 6.43 -17.37 -8.55
CA PHE A 200 6.83 -16.01 -8.91
C PHE A 200 7.73 -16.11 -10.14
N GLN A 201 7.23 -15.62 -11.27
CA GLN A 201 7.98 -15.62 -12.53
C GLN A 201 9.13 -14.61 -12.49
N GLY A 202 8.94 -13.46 -11.84
CA GLY A 202 9.92 -12.37 -11.83
C GLY A 202 11.26 -12.75 -11.19
N ASN A 203 11.26 -13.67 -10.22
CA ASN A 203 12.49 -14.14 -9.57
C ASN A 203 12.68 -15.67 -9.57
N GLY A 204 11.78 -16.42 -10.20
CA GLY A 204 11.84 -17.88 -10.30
C GLY A 204 11.65 -18.64 -8.99
N LYS A 205 11.01 -18.04 -7.98
CA LYS A 205 10.81 -18.66 -6.65
C LYS A 205 9.39 -19.18 -6.44
N TYR A 206 9.27 -20.18 -5.58
CA TYR A 206 7.97 -20.66 -5.14
C TYR A 206 7.44 -19.84 -3.97
N GLY A 207 6.12 -19.85 -3.79
CA GLY A 207 5.43 -19.19 -2.69
C GLY A 207 5.94 -19.62 -1.33
N LYS A 208 6.41 -20.87 -1.14
CA LYS A 208 7.02 -21.31 0.13
C LYS A 208 8.26 -20.51 0.53
N GLU A 209 8.98 -19.96 -0.45
CA GLU A 209 10.15 -19.10 -0.24
C GLU A 209 9.75 -17.63 -0.11
N MET A 210 8.67 -17.25 -0.78
CA MET A 210 8.18 -15.88 -0.87
C MET A 210 7.12 -15.52 0.16
N HIS A 211 6.48 -16.47 0.84
CA HIS A 211 5.30 -16.24 1.69
C HIS A 211 5.55 -15.13 2.73
N ASN A 212 6.67 -15.25 3.45
CA ASN A 212 7.09 -14.24 4.40
C ASN A 212 7.86 -13.08 3.76
N ARG A 213 8.50 -13.27 2.59
CA ARG A 213 9.32 -12.22 1.95
C ARG A 213 8.49 -11.23 1.14
N TYR A 214 7.32 -11.64 0.68
CA TYR A 214 6.47 -10.85 -0.20
C TYR A 214 6.01 -9.53 0.42
N PRO A 215 5.61 -9.46 1.71
CA PRO A 215 5.37 -8.19 2.38
C PRO A 215 6.51 -7.17 2.20
N VAL A 216 7.77 -7.60 2.30
CA VAL A 216 8.93 -6.71 2.17
C VAL A 216 9.05 -6.15 0.75
N VAL A 217 8.89 -6.99 -0.28
CA VAL A 217 8.93 -6.57 -1.70
C VAL A 217 7.75 -5.65 -2.03
N TYR A 218 6.56 -6.00 -1.55
CA TYR A 218 5.35 -5.23 -1.71
C TYR A 218 5.51 -3.82 -1.12
N GLN A 219 5.99 -3.71 0.12
CA GLN A 219 6.22 -2.45 0.84
C GLN A 219 7.34 -1.61 0.21
N GLN A 220 8.38 -2.27 -0.31
CA GLN A 220 9.42 -1.59 -1.06
C GLN A 220 8.86 -0.84 -2.28
N CYS A 221 7.86 -1.41 -2.96
CA CYS A 221 7.21 -0.77 -4.12
C CYS A 221 6.63 0.61 -3.79
N ALA A 222 5.86 0.71 -2.71
CA ALA A 222 5.30 1.99 -2.25
C ALA A 222 6.39 2.96 -1.77
N HIS A 223 7.35 2.47 -0.99
CA HIS A 223 8.47 3.29 -0.52
C HIS A 223 9.27 3.89 -1.69
N ASP A 224 9.69 3.06 -2.64
CA ASP A 224 10.49 3.51 -3.77
C ASP A 224 9.72 4.51 -4.64
N TYR A 225 8.40 4.33 -4.78
CA TYR A 225 7.54 5.29 -5.46
C TYR A 225 7.54 6.65 -4.76
N PHE A 226 7.25 6.70 -3.45
CA PHE A 226 7.21 7.97 -2.72
C PHE A 226 8.57 8.67 -2.69
N ILE A 227 9.67 7.91 -2.59
CA ILE A 227 11.03 8.47 -2.71
C ILE A 227 11.24 9.06 -4.11
N SER A 228 10.80 8.37 -5.17
CA SER A 228 11.01 8.82 -6.56
C SER A 228 10.31 10.14 -6.91
N ILE A 229 9.18 10.44 -6.26
CA ILE A 229 8.40 11.66 -6.52
C ILE A 229 8.73 12.81 -5.55
N THR A 230 9.67 12.60 -4.63
CA THR A 230 10.01 13.59 -3.62
C THR A 230 11.14 14.48 -4.08
N ASN A 231 10.83 15.78 -4.21
CA ASN A 231 11.81 16.82 -4.51
C ASN A 231 12.54 17.34 -3.26
N GLN A 232 12.17 16.87 -2.06
CA GLN A 232 12.89 17.20 -0.83
C GLN A 232 14.14 16.33 -0.75
N SER A 233 15.33 16.96 -0.75
CA SER A 233 16.53 16.30 -0.26
C SER A 233 16.22 15.81 1.16
N LEU A 234 16.29 14.50 1.40
CA LEU A 234 16.09 13.91 2.72
C LEU A 234 16.95 14.72 3.71
N VAL A 235 16.32 15.53 4.58
CA VAL A 235 17.06 16.37 5.52
C VAL A 235 17.83 15.44 6.43
N ASN A 236 19.16 15.43 6.31
CA ASN A 236 20.07 14.48 6.95
C ASN A 236 19.79 12.99 6.64
N GLY A 237 19.10 12.66 5.53
CA GLY A 237 18.82 11.27 5.14
C GLY A 237 17.75 10.55 5.96
N VAL A 238 17.05 11.26 6.86
CA VAL A 238 16.17 10.61 7.86
C VAL A 238 14.69 10.94 7.72
N ASN A 239 14.29 12.02 7.06
CA ASN A 239 12.87 12.40 6.95
C ASN A 239 12.21 11.76 5.73
N ALA A 240 10.98 11.30 5.90
CA ALA A 240 10.15 10.78 4.83
C ALA A 240 9.71 11.89 3.86
N PRO A 241 9.32 11.51 2.63
CA PRO A 241 8.42 12.30 1.78
C PRO A 241 7.24 12.91 2.55
N ASP A 242 6.60 13.93 1.97
CA ASP A 242 5.32 14.47 2.47
C ASP A 242 4.14 13.55 2.10
N PHE A 243 4.34 12.26 2.29
CA PHE A 243 3.44 11.16 2.02
C PHE A 243 3.63 10.07 3.07
N ILE A 244 2.62 9.22 3.27
CA ILE A 244 2.71 8.09 4.20
C ILE A 244 2.12 6.82 3.60
N PHE A 245 2.60 5.67 4.03
CA PHE A 245 1.79 4.46 3.96
C PHE A 245 1.98 3.64 5.21
N TYR A 246 0.88 3.08 5.71
CA TYR A 246 0.90 2.17 6.84
C TYR A 246 0.43 0.81 6.38
N ALA A 247 1.04 -0.26 6.89
CA ALA A 247 0.61 -1.62 6.56
C ALA A 247 0.40 -2.47 7.79
N ARG A 248 -0.30 -3.58 7.54
CA ARG A 248 -0.58 -4.63 8.51
C ARG A 248 0.46 -5.75 8.50
N SER A 249 1.01 -6.08 7.33
CA SER A 249 1.96 -7.19 7.16
C SER A 249 3.40 -6.76 7.34
N GLY A 250 4.30 -7.71 7.63
CA GLY A 250 5.72 -7.42 7.76
C GLY A 250 6.57 -8.68 7.94
N TYR A 251 7.85 -8.57 7.63
CA TYR A 251 8.85 -9.60 7.85
C TYR A 251 10.25 -9.00 7.99
N VAL A 252 11.25 -9.81 8.35
CA VAL A 252 12.62 -9.32 8.47
C VAL A 252 13.14 -8.80 7.12
N GLY A 253 13.67 -7.59 7.13
CA GLY A 253 14.16 -6.88 5.95
C GLY A 253 14.35 -5.39 6.26
N LYS A 254 14.57 -4.60 5.21
CA LYS A 254 14.59 -3.15 5.32
C LYS A 254 13.20 -2.66 5.73
N CYS A 255 13.17 -1.75 6.71
CA CYS A 255 11.93 -1.11 7.12
C CYS A 255 11.63 0.02 6.13
N PHE A 256 10.54 -0.14 5.38
CA PHE A 256 10.14 0.79 4.32
C PHE A 256 9.03 1.73 4.74
N PHE A 257 8.44 1.51 5.91
CA PHE A 257 7.39 2.36 6.44
C PHE A 257 7.95 3.62 7.08
N PHE A 258 7.19 4.67 6.85
CA PHE A 258 7.14 5.93 7.55
C PHE A 258 5.67 6.29 7.55
#